data_AF-A0A368AVW2-F1
#
_entry.id   AF-A0A368AVW2-F1
#
_cell.length_a   1.000
_cell.length_b   1.000
_cell.length_c   1.000
_cell.angle_alpha   90.00
_cell.angle_beta   90.00
_cell.angle_gamma   90.00
#
_symmetry.space_group_name_H-M   'P 1'
#
loop_
_entity.id
_entity.type
_entity.pdbx_description
1 polymer ?
#
loop_
_entity_poly.entity_id
_entity_poly.type
_entity_poly.pdbx_seq_one_letter_code
_entity_poly.pdbx_strand_id
1 'polypeptide(L)'
;MNALTEQISIEQRRLEAINRWFLLFDDLERRRECPSSHHEELLRQADEMDRLGLVPWQQWRDLRRLADRAFLKAIAGADYHPR
;
A
#
# COMPACT_ATOMS: atom_id res chain seq x y z
N MET A 1 13.47 31.09 -10.47
CA MET A 1 13.39 30.64 -9.06
C MET A 1 12.05 29.92 -8.88
N ASN A 2 11.97 28.59 -9.03
CA ASN A 2 10.75 27.79 -8.76
C ASN A 2 11.01 26.28 -8.69
N ALA A 3 12.10 25.78 -9.29
CA ALA A 3 12.41 24.34 -9.29
C ALA A 3 12.49 23.71 -7.89
N LEU A 4 13.00 24.44 -6.89
CA LEU A 4 13.08 23.96 -5.50
C LEU A 4 11.70 23.79 -4.85
N THR A 5 10.78 24.73 -5.09
CA THR A 5 9.41 24.68 -4.54
C THR A 5 8.60 23.56 -5.17
N GLU A 6 8.79 23.32 -6.47
CA GLU A 6 8.15 22.23 -7.21
C GLU A 6 8.68 20.86 -6.75
N GLN A 7 9.99 20.73 -6.51
CA GLN A 7 10.59 19.49 -5.99
C GLN A 7 10.03 19.10 -4.62
N ILE A 8 9.90 20.07 -3.71
CA ILE A 8 9.35 19.86 -2.36
C ILE A 8 7.89 19.37 -2.45
N SER A 9 7.10 19.91 -3.38
CA SER A 9 5.69 19.51 -3.55
C SER A 9 5.51 18.06 -4.01
N ILE A 10 6.44 17.54 -4.82
CA ILE A 10 6.41 16.15 -5.30
C ILE A 10 6.81 15.18 -4.19
N GLU A 11 7.86 15.51 -3.43
CA GLU A 11 8.31 14.70 -2.28
C GLU A 11 7.23 14.65 -1.20
N GLN A 12 6.55 15.76 -0.91
CA GLN A 12 5.43 15.77 0.04
C GLN A 12 4.26 14.90 -0.42
N ARG A 13 3.85 15.00 -1.69
CA ARG A 13 2.80 14.13 -2.24
C ARG A 13 3.17 12.66 -2.19
N ARG A 14 4.43 12.33 -2.45
CA ARG A 14 4.95 10.98 -2.33
C ARG A 14 4.84 10.48 -0.89
N LEU A 15 5.32 11.27 0.08
CA LEU A 15 5.25 10.92 1.50
C LEU A 15 3.81 10.75 1.97
N GLU A 16 2.90 11.63 1.57
CA GLU A 16 1.48 11.51 1.88
C GLU A 16 0.85 10.25 1.30
N ALA A 17 1.16 9.91 0.04
CA ALA A 17 0.64 8.72 -0.62
C ALA A 17 1.17 7.43 0.05
N ILE A 18 2.48 7.38 0.35
CA ILE A 18 3.07 6.28 1.11
C ILE A 18 2.41 6.17 2.49
N ASN A 19 2.25 7.28 3.20
CA ASN A 19 1.65 7.30 4.53
C ASN A 19 0.21 6.80 4.51
N ARG A 20 -0.61 7.24 3.53
CA ARG A 20 -1.97 6.70 3.32
C ARG A 20 -1.97 5.20 3.06
N TRP A 21 -1.05 4.72 2.23
CA TRP A 21 -0.93 3.30 1.93
C TRP A 21 -0.59 2.50 3.18
N PHE A 22 0.35 2.99 4.00
CA PHE A 22 0.72 2.34 5.26
C PHE A 22 -0.39 2.39 6.31
N LEU A 23 -1.13 3.50 6.41
CA LEU A 23 -2.31 3.59 7.28
C LEU A 23 -3.37 2.56 6.87
N LEU A 24 -3.63 2.42 5.57
CA LEU A 24 -4.53 1.38 5.06
C LEU A 24 -3.98 -0.02 5.35
N PHE A 25 -2.67 -0.22 5.26
CA PHE A 25 -2.02 -1.51 5.53
C PHE A 25 -2.06 -1.89 7.03
N ASP A 26 -1.93 -0.91 7.92
CA ASP A 26 -1.96 -1.06 9.38
C ASP A 26 -3.38 -1.28 9.92
N ASP A 27 -4.40 -0.95 9.13
CA ASP A 27 -5.82 -1.21 9.40
C ASP A 27 -6.12 -2.72 9.35
N LEU A 28 -5.61 -3.43 10.35
CA LEU A 28 -5.71 -4.86 10.57
C LEU A 28 -7.14 -5.28 10.95
N GLU A 29 -7.94 -4.36 11.48
CA GLU A 29 -9.33 -4.61 11.86
C GLU A 29 -10.19 -4.89 10.61
N ARG A 30 -10.02 -4.15 9.51
CA ARG A 30 -10.69 -4.44 8.23
C ARG A 30 -10.22 -5.73 7.54
N ARG A 31 -9.00 -6.20 7.80
CA ARG A 31 -8.50 -7.47 7.20
C ARG A 31 -9.28 -8.69 7.64
N ARG A 32 -9.90 -8.66 8.81
CA ARG A 32 -10.66 -9.78 9.36
C ARG A 32 -12.08 -9.87 8.80
N GLU A 33 -12.66 -8.75 8.41
CA GLU A 33 -14.03 -8.69 7.87
C GLU A 33 -14.08 -9.00 6.37
N CYS A 34 -13.14 -8.47 5.57
CA CYS A 34 -13.11 -8.65 4.10
C CYS A 34 -11.66 -8.60 3.55
N PRO A 35 -10.89 -9.70 3.63
CA PRO A 35 -9.49 -9.72 3.23
C PRO A 35 -9.27 -9.43 1.73
N SER A 36 -10.22 -9.79 0.86
CA SER A 36 -10.15 -9.54 -0.59
C SER A 36 -10.28 -8.05 -0.94
N SER A 37 -11.33 -7.38 -0.49
CA SER A 37 -11.55 -5.96 -0.79
C SER A 37 -10.46 -5.06 -0.20
N HIS A 38 -9.95 -5.40 0.99
CA HIS A 38 -8.83 -4.70 1.60
C HIS A 38 -7.53 -4.86 0.77
N HIS A 39 -7.28 -6.06 0.24
CA HIS A 39 -6.13 -6.30 -0.63
C HIS A 39 -6.25 -5.51 -1.95
N GLU A 40 -7.42 -5.51 -2.58
CA GLU A 40 -7.66 -4.75 -3.82
C GLU A 40 -7.45 -3.24 -3.63
N GLU A 41 -7.88 -2.67 -2.50
CA GLU A 41 -7.67 -1.25 -2.19
C GLU A 41 -6.18 -0.90 -2.02
N LEU A 42 -5.39 -1.79 -1.37
CA LEU A 42 -3.93 -1.62 -1.26
C LEU A 42 -3.25 -1.67 -2.63
N LEU A 43 -3.68 -2.56 -3.52
CA LEU A 43 -3.18 -2.63 -4.89
C LEU A 43 -3.53 -1.37 -5.69
N ARG A 44 -4.76 -0.87 -5.53
CA ARG A 44 -5.24 0.33 -6.20
C ARG A 44 -4.44 1.57 -5.80
N GLN A 45 -4.17 1.75 -4.51
CA GLN A 45 -3.33 2.87 -4.06
C GLN A 45 -1.89 2.76 -4.56
N ALA A 46 -1.30 1.56 -4.56
CA ALA A 46 0.02 1.36 -5.14
C ALA A 46 0.05 1.71 -6.64
N ASP A 47 -0.97 1.29 -7.40
CA ASP A 47 -1.13 1.60 -8.83
C ASP A 47 -1.28 3.11 -9.08
N GLU A 48 -2.06 3.80 -8.25
CA GLU A 48 -2.21 5.25 -8.32
C GLU A 48 -0.87 5.97 -8.06
N MET A 49 -0.06 5.48 -7.12
CA MET A 49 1.27 6.02 -6.83
C MET A 49 2.25 5.84 -7.99
N ASP A 50 2.20 4.70 -8.69
CA ASP A 50 2.98 4.45 -9.91
C ASP A 50 2.51 5.35 -11.06
N ARG A 51 1.19 5.44 -11.27
CA ARG A 51 0.58 6.28 -12.31
C ARG A 51 0.93 7.76 -12.16
N LEU A 52 1.00 8.24 -10.92
CA LEU A 52 1.40 9.62 -10.60
C LEU A 52 2.92 9.82 -10.64
N GLY A 53 3.71 8.77 -10.85
CA GLY A 53 5.18 8.81 -10.83
C GLY A 53 5.76 9.18 -9.47
N LEU A 54 5.00 8.95 -8.39
CA LEU A 54 5.40 9.29 -7.03
C LEU A 54 6.42 8.29 -6.48
N VAL A 55 6.37 7.04 -6.93
CA VAL A 55 7.31 6.00 -6.51
C VAL A 55 8.00 5.36 -7.71
N PRO A 56 9.30 5.03 -7.61
CA PRO A 56 9.97 4.22 -8.60
C PRO A 56 9.41 2.79 -8.59
N TRP A 57 9.50 2.13 -9.75
CA TRP A 57 9.02 0.76 -9.98
C TRP A 57 9.45 -0.25 -8.90
N GLN A 58 10.69 -0.13 -8.38
CA GLN A 58 11.17 -0.99 -7.30
C GLN A 58 10.33 -0.84 -6.02
N GLN A 59 10.01 0.38 -5.59
CA GLN A 59 9.19 0.63 -4.42
C GLN A 59 7.74 0.19 -4.64
N TRP A 60 7.17 0.46 -5.83
CA TRP A 60 5.86 -0.06 -6.19
C TRP A 60 5.78 -1.59 -6.06
N ARG A 61 6.79 -2.29 -6.59
CA ARG A 61 6.87 -3.75 -6.52
C ARG A 61 6.97 -4.25 -5.07
N ASP A 62 7.74 -3.57 -4.23
CA ASP A 62 7.87 -3.91 -2.81
C ASP A 62 6.55 -3.68 -2.04
N LEU A 63 5.83 -2.58 -2.29
CA LEU A 63 4.50 -2.32 -1.72
C LEU A 63 3.52 -3.44 -2.09
N ARG A 64 3.49 -3.83 -3.37
CA ARG A 64 2.67 -4.94 -3.87
C ARG A 64 2.99 -6.26 -3.17
N ARG A 65 4.28 -6.60 -3.05
CA ARG A 65 4.72 -7.82 -2.36
C ARG A 65 4.35 -7.80 -0.87
N LEU A 66 4.41 -6.64 -0.23
CA LEU A 66 4.04 -6.50 1.17
C LEU A 66 2.54 -6.73 1.38
N ALA A 67 1.69 -6.15 0.52
CA ALA A 67 0.24 -6.39 0.52
C ALA A 67 -0.10 -7.86 0.23
N ASP A 68 0.55 -8.48 -0.75
CA ASP A 68 0.34 -9.88 -1.12
C ASP A 68 0.73 -10.84 0.03
N ARG A 69 1.91 -10.63 0.64
CA ARG A 69 2.34 -11.41 1.80
C ARG A 69 1.41 -11.26 3.00
N ALA A 70 0.92 -10.05 3.23
CA ALA A 70 -0.03 -9.79 4.29
C ALA A 70 -1.39 -10.45 4.04
N PHE A 71 -1.87 -10.41 2.80
CA PHE A 71 -3.07 -11.12 2.37
C PHE A 71 -2.91 -12.63 2.54
N LEU A 72 -1.81 -13.22 2.05
CA LEU A 72 -1.50 -14.64 2.24
C LEU A 72 -1.44 -15.02 3.72
N LYS A 73 -0.87 -14.17 4.59
CA LYS A 73 -0.86 -14.42 6.05
C LYS A 73 -2.27 -14.35 6.65
N ALA A 74 -3.12 -13.43 6.18
CA ALA A 74 -4.50 -13.32 6.64
C ALA A 74 -5.34 -14.53 6.20
N ILE A 75 -5.17 -14.99 4.95
CA ILE A 75 -5.84 -16.18 4.41
C ILE A 75 -5.32 -17.46 5.07
N ALA A 76 -4.00 -17.63 5.18
CA ALA A 76 -3.41 -18.78 5.87
C ALA A 76 -3.73 -18.80 7.37
N GLY A 77 -3.87 -17.63 8.01
CA GLY A 77 -4.31 -17.50 9.39
C GLY A 77 -5.81 -17.75 9.57
N ALA A 78 -6.64 -17.51 8.54
CA ALA A 78 -8.05 -17.91 8.53
C ALA A 78 -8.21 -19.43 8.30
N ASP A 79 -7.28 -20.05 7.60
CA ASP A 79 -7.21 -21.50 7.40
C ASP A 79 -6.57 -22.26 8.59
N TYR A 80 -5.85 -21.56 9.47
CA TYR A 80 -5.23 -22.15 10.65
C TYR A 80 -6.26 -22.42 11.75
N HIS A 81 -7.08 -23.46 11.57
CA HIS A 81 -7.71 -24.20 12.66
C HIS A 81 -6.75 -25.31 13.10
N PRO A 82 -5.93 -25.12 14.16
CA PRO A 82 -5.29 -26.24 14.81
C PRO A 82 -6.39 -27.07 15.47
N ARG A 83 -6.50 -28.31 15.02
CA ARG A 83 -7.37 -29.33 15.61
C ARG A 83 -6.85 -29.73 16.99
#